data_AF-A0A6B3I1E9-F1
#
_entry.id   AF-A0A6B3I1E9-F1
#
_cell.length_a   1.000
_cell.length_b   1.000
_cell.length_c   1.000
_cell.angle_alpha   90.00
_cell.angle_beta   90.00
_cell.angle_gamma   90.00
#
_symmetry.space_group_name_H-M   'P 1'
#
loop_
_entity.id
_entity.type
_entity.pdbx_description
1 polymer ?
#
loop_
_entity_poly.entity_id
_entity_poly.type
_entity_poly.pdbx_seq_one_letter_code
_entity_poly.pdbx_strand_id
1 'polypeptide(L)'
;DWEVQVIGSLDLLPGTSAQVLKEATAATTGRGGLKVDVAVGYGGRREIVDAVKRAFEEHMAAGGDPAELVARFEIDDISRHLYSPVADHTD
;
A
#
# COMPACT_ATOMS: atom_id res chain seq x y z
N ASP A 1 -6.02 -16.63 -16.34
CA ASP A 1 -4.76 -16.08 -15.81
C ASP A 1 -5.04 -14.83 -15.01
N TRP A 2 -4.87 -14.88 -13.69
CA TRP A 2 -5.00 -13.73 -12.80
C TRP A 2 -3.74 -13.61 -11.93
N GLU A 3 -3.27 -12.38 -11.71
CA GLU A 3 -2.20 -12.03 -10.78
C GLU A 3 -2.83 -11.43 -9.52
N VAL A 4 -2.54 -11.99 -8.35
CA VAL A 4 -3.18 -11.62 -7.08
C VAL A 4 -2.18 -10.90 -6.19
N GLN A 5 -2.53 -9.69 -5.76
CA GLN A 5 -1.78 -8.93 -4.78
C GLN A 5 -2.62 -8.76 -3.52
N VAL A 6 -2.03 -8.99 -2.35
CA VAL A 6 -2.69 -8.72 -1.07
C VAL A 6 -2.27 -7.35 -0.57
N ILE A 7 -3.25 -6.53 -0.23
CA ILE A 7 -3.08 -5.18 0.31
C ILE A 7 -3.65 -5.10 1.73
N GLY A 8 -3.00 -4.34 2.61
CA GLY A 8 -3.34 -4.22 4.03
C GLY A 8 -2.35 -4.89 4.97
N SER A 9 -2.73 -5.03 6.25
CA SER A 9 -1.84 -5.52 7.30
C SER A 9 -1.96 -7.02 7.53
N LEU A 10 -1.17 -7.80 6.78
CA LEU A 10 -1.02 -9.25 6.98
C LEU A 10 -0.53 -9.61 8.40
N ASP A 11 0.21 -8.72 9.05
CA ASP A 11 0.74 -8.93 10.40
C ASP A 11 -0.35 -8.93 11.50
N LEU A 12 -1.57 -8.50 11.17
CA LEU A 12 -2.73 -8.60 12.06
C LEU A 12 -3.40 -9.98 11.99
N LEU A 13 -3.00 -10.83 11.04
CA LEU A 13 -3.56 -12.16 10.87
C LEU A 13 -2.78 -13.18 11.71
N PRO A 14 -3.43 -14.29 12.09
CA PRO A 14 -2.71 -15.48 12.54
C PRO A 14 -1.65 -15.87 11.51
N GLY A 15 -0.47 -16.28 11.98
CA GLY A 15 0.69 -16.54 11.10
C GLY A 15 0.41 -17.53 9.98
N THR A 16 -0.45 -18.52 10.21
CA THR A 16 -0.88 -19.49 9.20
C THR A 16 -1.68 -18.82 8.07
N SER A 17 -2.60 -17.91 8.39
CA SER A 17 -3.39 -17.16 7.39
C SER A 17 -2.51 -16.20 6.59
N ALA A 18 -1.60 -15.48 7.27
CA ALA A 18 -0.64 -14.60 6.59
C ALA A 18 0.27 -15.38 5.62
N GLN A 19 0.69 -16.58 6.02
CA GLN A 19 1.54 -17.43 5.19
C GLN A 19 0.81 -17.94 3.94
N VAL A 20 -0.42 -18.44 4.09
CA VAL A 20 -1.23 -18.89 2.94
C VAL A 20 -1.45 -17.77 1.93
N LEU A 21 -1.72 -16.55 2.40
CA LEU A 21 -1.89 -15.39 1.52
C LEU A 21 -0.61 -15.01 0.78
N LYS A 22 0.55 -15.05 1.46
CA LYS A 22 1.86 -14.80 0.83
C LYS A 22 2.18 -15.86 -0.25
N GLU A 23 1.92 -17.12 0.05
CA GLU A 23 2.13 -18.23 -0.89
C GLU A 23 1.21 -18.11 -2.12
N ALA A 24 -0.07 -17.76 -1.91
CA ALA A 24 -1.02 -17.54 -2.99
C ALA A 24 -0.61 -16.36 -3.90
N THR A 25 -0.18 -15.24 -3.33
CA THR A 25 0.33 -14.09 -4.12
C THR A 25 1.55 -14.49 -4.93
N ALA A 26 2.56 -15.12 -4.30
CA ALA A 26 3.79 -15.53 -4.98
C ALA A 26 3.53 -16.52 -6.14
N ALA A 27 2.58 -17.44 -5.97
CA ALA A 27 2.19 -18.40 -7.01
C ALA A 27 1.53 -17.75 -8.24
N THR A 28 1.10 -16.49 -8.13
CA THR A 28 0.38 -15.76 -9.17
C THR A 28 1.16 -14.59 -9.79
N THR A 29 2.33 -14.26 -9.23
CA THR A 29 3.19 -13.18 -9.72
C THR A 29 3.61 -13.40 -11.18
N GLY A 30 3.54 -12.33 -11.99
CA GLY A 30 3.95 -12.35 -13.39
C GLY A 30 2.94 -12.97 -14.35
N ARG A 31 1.73 -13.32 -13.90
CA ARG A 31 0.64 -13.75 -14.78
C ARG A 31 0.06 -12.55 -15.52
N GLY A 32 0.14 -12.54 -16.85
CA GLY A 32 -0.24 -11.39 -17.69
C GLY A 32 -1.73 -11.12 -17.88
N GLY A 33 -2.61 -11.68 -17.03
CA GLY A 33 -4.05 -11.44 -17.12
C GLY A 33 -4.54 -10.44 -16.07
N LEU A 34 -5.76 -10.61 -15.56
CA LEU A 34 -6.38 -9.66 -14.64
C LEU A 34 -5.57 -9.53 -13.34
N LYS A 35 -5.30 -8.29 -12.91
CA LYS A 35 -4.77 -8.01 -11.57
C LYS A 35 -5.91 -7.91 -10.56
N VAL A 36 -5.78 -8.63 -9.45
CA VAL A 36 -6.78 -8.68 -8.39
C VAL A 36 -6.13 -8.27 -7.07
N ASP A 37 -6.56 -7.14 -6.54
CA ASP A 37 -6.14 -6.66 -5.23
C ASP A 37 -7.11 -7.15 -4.15
N VAL A 38 -6.58 -7.93 -3.19
CA VAL A 38 -7.36 -8.50 -2.09
C VAL A 38 -7.02 -7.74 -0.80
N ALA A 39 -7.99 -6.99 -0.29
CA ALA A 39 -7.85 -6.22 0.95
C ALA A 39 -8.07 -7.11 2.18
N VAL A 40 -7.01 -7.35 2.97
CA VAL A 40 -7.07 -8.16 4.20
C VAL A 40 -6.47 -7.39 5.38
N GLY A 41 -7.18 -7.36 6.51
CA GLY A 41 -6.78 -6.52 7.66
C GLY A 41 -6.78 -5.03 7.30
N TYR A 42 -7.60 -4.65 6.31
CA TYR A 42 -7.64 -3.33 5.74
C TYR A 42 -8.52 -2.40 6.57
N GLY A 43 -7.95 -1.28 7.00
CA GLY A 43 -8.68 -0.23 7.70
C GLY A 43 -8.23 1.13 7.18
N GLY A 44 -9.15 1.91 6.61
CA GLY A 44 -8.82 3.18 5.95
C GLY A 44 -8.03 4.16 6.83
N ARG A 45 -8.27 4.17 8.16
CA ARG A 45 -7.49 5.01 9.09
C ARG A 45 -6.04 4.54 9.22
N ARG A 46 -5.79 3.23 9.19
CA ARG A 46 -4.44 2.67 9.29
C ARG A 46 -3.66 2.95 8.01
N GLU A 47 -4.32 2.79 6.87
CA GLU A 47 -3.73 3.07 5.57
C GLU A 47 -3.31 4.54 5.44
N ILE A 48 -4.15 5.49 5.87
CA ILE A 48 -3.77 6.91 5.89
C ILE A 48 -2.53 7.15 6.75
N VAL A 49 -2.47 6.54 7.95
CA VAL A 49 -1.31 6.70 8.85
C VAL A 49 -0.03 6.13 8.22
N ASP A 50 -0.11 4.96 7.60
CA ASP A 50 1.05 4.31 6.98
C ASP A 50 1.50 5.07 5.70
N ALA A 51 0.56 5.63 4.93
CA ALA A 51 0.84 6.49 3.79
C ALA A 51 1.57 7.79 4.22
N VAL A 52 1.09 8.44 5.28
CA VAL A 52 1.75 9.63 5.85
C VAL A 52 3.17 9.29 6.31
N LYS A 53 3.36 8.19 7.04
CA LYS A 53 4.69 7.77 7.49
C LYS A 53 5.67 7.55 6.34
N ARG A 54 5.24 6.84 5.30
CA ARG A 54 6.07 6.60 4.10
C ARG A 54 6.49 7.90 3.43
N ALA A 55 5.58 8.85 3.26
CA ALA A 55 5.90 10.12 2.63
C ALA A 55 6.98 10.92 3.40
N PHE A 56 6.95 10.87 4.75
CA PHE A 56 7.99 11.47 5.59
C PHE A 56 9.32 10.71 5.49
N GLU A 57 9.28 9.37 5.53
CA GLU A 57 10.47 8.53 5.39
C GLU A 57 11.17 8.78 4.04
N GLU A 58 10.41 8.84 2.94
CA GLU A 58 10.93 9.12 1.61
C GLU A 58 11.55 10.53 1.50
N HIS A 59 10.89 11.55 2.04
CA HIS A 59 11.41 12.91 2.03
C HIS A 59 12.70 13.07 2.85
N MET A 60 12.75 12.46 4.05
CA MET A 60 13.95 12.45 4.88
C MET A 60 15.08 11.66 4.23
N ALA A 61 14.78 10.53 3.58
CA ALA A 61 15.76 9.75 2.83
C ALA A 61 16.34 10.52 1.64
N ALA A 62 15.57 11.42 1.03
CA ALA A 62 16.02 12.37 0.02
C ALA A 62 16.79 13.58 0.59
N GLY A 63 16.99 13.66 1.91
CA GLY A 63 17.71 14.74 2.58
C GLY A 63 16.88 16.00 2.85
N GLY A 64 15.55 15.92 2.69
CA GLY A 64 14.65 17.04 2.96
C GLY A 64 14.33 17.23 4.44
N ASP A 65 13.96 18.46 4.82
CA ASP A 65 13.55 18.80 6.17
C ASP A 65 12.08 18.37 6.43
N PRO A 66 11.81 17.53 7.44
CA PRO A 66 10.45 17.19 7.84
C PRO A 66 9.52 18.39 8.05
N ALA A 67 10.04 19.52 8.54
CA ALA A 67 9.24 20.73 8.77
C ALA A 67 8.75 21.34 7.45
N GLU A 68 9.57 21.30 6.39
CA GLU A 68 9.18 21.74 5.05
C GLU A 68 8.09 20.84 4.48
N LEU A 69 8.21 19.52 4.68
CA LEU A 69 7.17 18.59 4.25
C LEU A 69 5.85 18.88 4.96
N VAL A 70 5.84 19.02 6.30
CA VAL A 70 4.64 19.35 7.09
C VAL A 70 3.93 20.59 6.53
N ALA A 71 4.69 21.62 6.16
CA ALA A 71 4.13 22.89 5.71
C ALA A 71 3.42 22.81 4.34
N ARG A 72 3.79 21.85 3.49
CA ARG A 72 3.25 21.69 2.12
C ARG A 72 2.46 20.40 1.91
N PHE A 73 2.30 19.58 2.94
CA PHE A 73 1.74 18.24 2.83
C PHE A 73 0.24 18.29 2.52
N GLU A 74 -0.16 17.71 1.40
CA GLU A 74 -1.53 17.76 0.90
C GLU A 74 -2.13 16.36 0.72
N ILE A 75 -3.44 16.31 0.45
CA ILE A 75 -4.17 15.06 0.20
C ILE A 75 -3.55 14.27 -0.96
N ASP A 76 -3.06 14.95 -1.99
CA ASP A 76 -2.41 14.31 -3.14
C ASP A 76 -1.13 13.56 -2.76
N ASP A 77 -0.42 14.02 -1.72
CA ASP A 77 0.74 13.30 -1.19
C ASP A 77 0.31 12.02 -0.48
N ILE A 78 -0.84 12.02 0.23
CA ILE A 78 -1.39 10.82 0.85
C ILE A 78 -1.76 9.79 -0.23
N SER A 79 -2.50 10.22 -1.25
CA SER A 79 -3.03 9.35 -2.31
C SER A 79 -1.95 8.54 -3.03
N ARG A 80 -0.75 9.11 -3.21
CA ARG A 80 0.41 8.42 -3.83
C ARG A 80 0.98 7.29 -2.97
N HIS A 81 0.76 7.33 -1.67
CA HIS A 81 1.34 6.38 -0.71
C HIS A 81 0.30 5.40 -0.12
N LEU A 82 -0.97 5.47 -0.56
CA LEU A 82 -2.00 4.48 -0.23
C LEU A 82 -1.67 3.11 -0.85
N TYR A 83 -2.24 2.03 -0.29
CA TYR A 83 -2.02 0.67 -0.80
C TYR A 83 -2.70 0.43 -2.15
N SER A 84 -3.76 1.17 -2.43
CA SER A 84 -4.35 1.29 -3.77
C SER A 84 -4.14 2.74 -4.24
N PRO A 85 -3.02 3.04 -4.91
CA PRO A 85 -2.89 4.31 -5.60
C PRO A 85 -4.02 4.38 -6.61
N VAL A 86 -4.84 5.44 -6.56
CA VAL A 86 -5.87 5.66 -7.57
C VAL A 86 -5.13 5.80 -8.90
N ALA A 87 -5.19 4.76 -9.74
CA ALA A 87 -4.74 4.88 -11.11
C ALA A 87 -5.60 5.95 -11.77
N ASP A 88 -4.96 6.90 -12.43
CA ASP A 88 -5.64 7.90 -13.25
C ASP A 88 -6.62 7.15 -14.17
N HIS A 89 -7.91 7.45 -14.01
CA HIS A 89 -9.08 6.77 -14.59
C HIS A 89 -9.61 5.53 -13.86
N THR A 90 -10.62 5.76 -13.03
CA THR A 90 -11.76 4.84 -12.90
C THR A 90 -13.02 5.68 -12.69
N ASP A 91 -13.88 5.70 -13.71
CA ASP A 91 -15.30 6.09 -13.58
C ASP A 91 -16.05 5.04 -12.74
#